data_AF-A0A8T3W6T3-F1
#
_entry.id   AF-A0A8T3W6T3-F1
#
_cell.length_a   1.000
_cell.length_b   1.000
_cell.length_c   1.000
_cell.angle_alpha   90.00
_cell.angle_beta   90.00
_cell.angle_gamma   90.00
#
_symmetry.space_group_name_H-M   'P 1'
#
loop_
_entity.id
_entity.type
_entity.pdbx_description
1 polymer ?
#
loop_
_entity_poly.entity_id
_entity_poly.type
_entity_poly.pdbx_seq_one_letter_code
_entity_poly.pdbx_strand_id
1 'polypeptide(L)'
;MEKNIKVVFVAAVSEAIKYRRENSKADEGEVIRHILRNFKGDEDFKRGIIAAVSRFLYYRDRDSLTEKQAIARIVKESDDILGGLQQEEEK
;
A
#
# COMPACT_ATOMS: atom_id res chain seq x y z
N MET A 1 -6.18 17.50 -2.53
CA MET A 1 -5.81 16.49 -1.52
C MET A 1 -5.48 15.15 -2.18
N GLU A 2 -6.30 14.66 -3.11
CA GLU A 2 -6.10 13.38 -3.85
C GLU A 2 -4.74 13.20 -4.55
N LYS A 3 -4.18 14.24 -5.19
CA LYS A 3 -2.86 14.09 -5.84
C LYS A 3 -1.73 13.76 -4.85
N ASN A 4 -1.84 14.18 -3.58
CA ASN A 4 -0.82 13.87 -2.57
C ASN A 4 -0.90 12.43 -2.10
N ILE A 5 -2.08 11.81 -2.06
CA ILE A 5 -2.22 10.46 -1.50
C ILE A 5 -1.77 9.37 -2.47
N LYS A 6 -1.96 9.56 -3.78
CA LYS A 6 -1.41 8.63 -4.81
C LYS A 6 0.11 8.60 -4.74
N VAL A 7 0.75 9.75 -4.54
CA VAL A 7 2.20 9.85 -4.35
C VAL A 7 2.65 9.12 -3.09
N VAL A 8 1.91 9.27 -1.99
CA VAL A 8 2.17 8.55 -0.74
C VAL A 8 2.06 7.03 -0.93
N PHE A 9 1.00 6.54 -1.60
CA PHE A 9 0.83 5.11 -1.83
C PHE A 9 1.97 4.53 -2.66
N VAL A 10 2.39 5.24 -3.72
CA VAL A 10 3.57 4.85 -4.51
C VAL A 10 4.84 4.83 -3.66
N ALA A 11 5.03 5.83 -2.79
CA ALA A 11 6.18 5.88 -1.88
C ALA A 11 6.18 4.70 -0.90
N ALA A 12 5.02 4.40 -0.29
CA ALA A 12 4.86 3.30 0.65
C ALA A 12 5.10 1.94 -0.02
N VAL A 13 4.56 1.73 -1.23
CA VAL A 13 4.81 0.52 -2.03
C VAL A 13 6.29 0.40 -2.41
N SER A 14 6.94 1.50 -2.79
CA SER A 14 8.37 1.49 -3.13
C SER A 14 9.24 1.10 -1.94
N GLU A 15 8.93 1.62 -0.76
CA GLU A 15 9.61 1.23 0.48
C GLU A 15 9.34 -0.24 0.83
N ALA A 16 8.13 -0.75 0.57
CA ALA A 16 7.79 -2.16 0.80
C ALA A 16 8.58 -3.10 -0.13
N ILE A 17 8.75 -2.71 -1.40
CA ILE A 17 9.60 -3.42 -2.36
C ILE A 17 11.04 -3.47 -1.85
N LYS A 18 11.60 -2.32 -1.45
CA LYS A 18 12.96 -2.22 -0.94
C LYS A 18 13.15 -3.13 0.28
N TYR A 19 12.24 -3.05 1.25
CA TYR A 19 12.30 -3.86 2.46
C TYR A 19 12.25 -5.36 2.16
N ARG A 20 11.37 -5.82 1.26
CA ARG A 20 11.32 -7.25 0.85
C ARG A 20 12.56 -7.71 0.10
N ARG A 21 13.21 -6.84 -0.68
CA ARG A 21 14.48 -7.19 -1.34
C ARG A 21 15.59 -7.42 -0.31
N GLU A 22 15.64 -6.59 0.72
CA GLU A 22 16.59 -6.72 1.82
C GLU A 22 16.22 -7.86 2.79
N ASN A 23 14.93 -8.18 2.90
CA ASN A 23 14.37 -9.18 3.81
C ASN A 23 13.46 -10.15 3.05
N SER A 24 14.05 -11.05 2.25
CA SER A 24 13.31 -11.93 1.34
C SER A 24 12.34 -12.91 2.00
N LYS A 25 12.49 -13.14 3.31
CA LYS A 25 11.60 -13.98 4.12
C LYS A 25 10.55 -13.18 4.91
N ALA A 26 10.54 -11.85 4.79
CA ALA A 26 9.62 -11.02 5.54
C ALA A 26 8.18 -11.33 5.14
N ASP A 27 7.33 -11.56 6.15
CA ASP A 27 5.90 -11.72 5.92
C ASP A 27 5.22 -10.36 5.71
N GLU A 28 3.96 -10.39 5.26
CA GLU A 28 3.18 -9.18 5.02
C GLU A 28 3.05 -8.29 6.26
N GLY A 29 2.90 -8.89 7.45
CA GLY A 29 2.78 -8.16 8.71
C GLY A 29 4.08 -7.46 9.11
N GLU A 30 5.24 -8.07 8.86
CA GLU A 30 6.55 -7.45 9.03
C GLU A 30 6.75 -6.26 8.07
N VAL A 31 6.41 -6.44 6.80
CA VAL A 31 6.46 -5.37 5.79
C VAL A 31 5.57 -4.21 6.22
N ILE A 32 4.30 -4.46 6.54
CA ILE A 32 3.36 -3.41 6.94
C ILE A 32 3.84 -2.68 8.19
N ARG A 33 4.34 -3.39 9.21
CA ARG A 33 4.90 -2.76 10.43
C ARG A 33 6.13 -1.90 10.13
N HIS A 34 6.97 -2.28 9.16
CA HIS A 34 8.06 -1.44 8.69
C HIS A 34 7.54 -0.15 8.04
N ILE A 35 6.58 -0.27 7.13
CA ILE A 35 5.97 0.89 6.46
C ILE A 35 5.31 1.84 7.47
N LEU A 36 4.50 1.33 8.39
CA LEU A 36 3.82 2.18 9.38
C LEU A 36 4.77 2.89 10.35
N ARG A 37 6.01 2.40 10.52
CA ARG A 37 7.05 3.11 11.28
C ARG A 37 7.64 4.30 10.51
N ASN A 38 7.66 4.22 9.19
CA ASN A 38 8.26 5.24 8.31
C ASN A 38 7.26 6.30 7.84
N PHE A 39 5.96 6.01 7.86
CA PHE A 39 4.92 6.93 7.43
C PHE A 39 4.13 7.48 8.62
N LYS A 40 4.18 8.80 8.82
CA LYS A 40 3.40 9.51 9.84
C LYS A 40 2.09 10.01 9.23
N GLY A 41 1.01 9.91 9.99
CA GLY A 41 -0.32 10.38 9.61
C GLY A 41 -1.38 9.93 10.62
N ASP A 42 -2.62 10.37 10.39
CA ASP A 42 -3.80 9.90 11.13
C ASP A 42 -4.13 8.43 10.82
N GLU A 43 -5.16 7.90 11.46
CA GLU A 43 -5.54 6.50 11.35
C GLU A 43 -6.02 6.15 9.93
N ASP A 44 -6.83 7.00 9.31
CA ASP A 44 -7.36 6.78 7.96
C ASP A 44 -6.24 6.78 6.92
N PHE A 45 -5.29 7.68 7.06
CA PHE A 45 -4.10 7.73 6.23
C PHE A 45 -3.28 6.43 6.34
N LYS A 46 -3.11 5.92 7.57
CA LYS A 46 -2.42 4.65 7.79
C LYS A 46 -3.21 3.47 7.21
N ARG A 47 -4.53 3.43 7.37
CA ARG A 47 -5.39 2.40 6.76
C ARG A 47 -5.27 2.39 5.24
N GLY A 48 -5.25 3.57 4.60
CA GLY A 48 -5.03 3.70 3.16
C GLY A 48 -3.67 3.14 2.72
N ILE A 49 -2.61 3.44 3.47
CA ILE A 49 -1.28 2.88 3.22
C ILE A 49 -1.26 1.36 3.37
N ILE A 50 -1.87 0.82 4.43
CA ILE A 50 -1.98 -0.63 4.66
C ILE A 50 -2.68 -1.28 3.47
N ALA A 51 -3.84 -0.76 3.06
CA ALA A 51 -4.60 -1.28 1.94
C ALA A 51 -3.80 -1.27 0.63
N ALA A 52 -3.11 -0.16 0.33
CA ALA A 52 -2.27 -0.05 -0.86
C ALA A 52 -1.11 -1.05 -0.86
N VAL A 53 -0.40 -1.19 0.26
CA VAL A 53 0.72 -2.14 0.39
C VAL A 53 0.23 -3.58 0.32
N SER A 54 -0.85 -3.92 1.02
CA SER A 54 -1.43 -5.28 1.03
C SER A 54 -1.87 -5.70 -0.37
N ARG A 55 -2.59 -4.83 -1.10
CA ARG A 55 -2.97 -5.09 -2.50
C ARG A 55 -1.76 -5.23 -3.40
N PHE A 56 -0.73 -4.41 -3.22
CA PHE A 56 0.51 -4.54 -3.98
C PHE A 56 1.15 -5.92 -3.76
N LEU A 57 1.32 -6.33 -2.51
CA LEU A 57 1.90 -7.64 -2.17
C LEU A 57 1.07 -8.77 -2.79
N TYR A 58 -0.25 -8.70 -2.68
CA TYR A 58 -1.17 -9.63 -3.32
C TYR A 58 -0.96 -9.72 -4.85
N TYR A 59 -0.93 -8.59 -5.56
CA TYR A 59 -0.72 -8.57 -7.01
C TYR A 59 0.63 -9.12 -7.45
N ARG A 60 1.66 -8.86 -6.64
CA ARG A 60 3.03 -9.28 -6.94
C ARG A 60 3.22 -10.77 -6.68
N ASP A 61 2.55 -11.31 -5.67
CA ASP A 61 2.77 -12.70 -5.22
C ASP A 61 1.75 -13.69 -5.81
N ARG A 62 0.50 -13.27 -6.06
CA ARG A 62 -0.54 -14.12 -6.66
C ARG A 62 -0.73 -13.88 -8.15
N ASP A 63 -0.91 -12.63 -8.55
CA ASP A 63 -1.19 -12.28 -9.95
C ASP A 63 0.11 -12.24 -10.80
N SER A 64 1.28 -12.45 -10.18
CA SER A 64 2.60 -12.45 -10.83
C SER A 64 2.88 -11.19 -11.65
N LEU A 65 2.29 -10.06 -11.26
CA LEU A 65 2.52 -8.78 -11.93
C LEU A 65 3.94 -8.28 -11.68
N THR A 66 4.52 -7.65 -12.70
CA THR A 66 5.76 -6.89 -12.52
C THR A 66 5.53 -5.72 -11.55
N GLU A 67 6.58 -5.24 -10.89
CA GLU A 67 6.49 -4.09 -9.97
C GLU A 67 5.83 -2.88 -10.63
N LYS A 68 6.17 -2.60 -11.90
CA LYS A 68 5.57 -1.51 -12.67
C LYS A 68 4.07 -1.68 -12.88
N GLN A 69 3.62 -2.90 -13.20
CA GLN A 69 2.20 -3.19 -13.40
C GLN A 69 1.41 -3.13 -12.09
N ALA A 70 1.97 -3.69 -11.01
CA ALA A 70 1.35 -3.66 -9.70
C ALA A 70 1.23 -2.21 -9.18
N ILE A 71 2.28 -1.38 -9.31
CA ILE A 71 2.23 0.04 -8.94
C ILE A 71 1.19 0.80 -9.79
N ALA A 72 1.18 0.60 -11.11
CA ALA A 72 0.20 1.25 -11.98
C ALA A 72 -1.25 0.88 -11.60
N ARG A 73 -1.47 -0.37 -11.18
CA ARG A 73 -2.77 -0.84 -10.70
C ARG A 73 -3.15 -0.18 -9.37
N ILE A 74 -2.24 -0.07 -8.41
CA ILE A 74 -2.49 0.67 -7.15
C ILE A 74 -2.85 2.13 -7.41
N VAL A 75 -2.16 2.80 -8.35
CA VAL A 75 -2.50 4.18 -8.71
C VAL A 75 -3.90 4.27 -9.33
N LYS A 76 -4.28 3.31 -10.18
CA LYS A 76 -5.62 3.26 -10.78
C LYS A 76 -6.71 3.00 -9.73
N GLU A 77 -6.44 2.13 -8.76
CA GLU A 77 -7.39 1.74 -7.71
C GLU A 77 -7.32 2.64 -6.47
N SER A 78 -6.49 3.68 -6.48
CA SER A 78 -6.29 4.56 -5.31
C SER A 78 -7.57 5.21 -4.83
N ASP A 79 -8.47 5.58 -5.73
CA ASP A 79 -9.75 6.20 -5.38
C ASP A 79 -10.69 5.16 -4.74
N ASP A 80 -10.68 3.90 -5.20
CA ASP A 80 -11.44 2.79 -4.60
C ASP A 80 -10.89 2.39 -3.23
N ILE A 81 -9.57 2.45 -3.04
CA ILE A 81 -8.92 2.20 -1.75
C ILE A 81 -9.42 3.21 -0.70
N LEU A 82 -9.57 4.47 -1.08
CA LEU A 82 -10.06 5.52 -0.19
C LEU A 82 -11.58 5.41 0.01
N GLY A 83 -12.34 5.13 -1.05
CA GLY A 83 -13.79 4.98 -0.99
C GLY A 83 -14.24 3.78 -0.14
N GLY A 84 -13.45 2.70 -0.12
CA GLY A 84 -13.72 1.55 0.75
C GLY A 84 -13.55 1.83 2.24
N LEU A 85 -12.69 2.79 2.61
CA LEU A 85 -12.47 3.18 4.01
C LEU A 85 -13.60 4.08 4.53
N GLN A 86 -14.16 4.95 3.69
CA GLN A 86 -15.28 5.82 4.07
C GLN A 86 -16.58 5.04 4.32
N GLN A 87 -16.79 3.91 3.65
CA GLN A 87 -18.00 3.08 3.84
C GLN A 87 -17.98 2.23 5.12
N GLU A 88 -16.82 2.01 5.74
CA GLU A 88 -16.73 1.30 7.02
C GLU A 88 -17.06 2.20 8.23
N GLU A 89 -17.00 3.53 8.09
CA GLU A 89 -17.38 4.47 9.17
C GLU A 89 -18.89 4.74 9.26
N GLU A 90 -19.67 4.43 8.21
CA GLU A 90 -21.13 4.64 8.18
C GLU A 90 -21.96 3.42 8.64
N LYS A 91 -21.32 2.34 9.12
CA LYS A 91 -21.97 1.15 9.67
C LYS A 91 -21.71 0.98 11.16
#